data_AF-A0A7C4IBH1-F1
#
_entry.id   AF-A0A7C4IBH1-F1
#
_cell.length_a   1.000
_cell.length_b   1.000
_cell.length_c   1.000
_cell.angle_alpha   90.00
_cell.angle_beta   90.00
_cell.angle_gamma   90.00
#
_symmetry.space_group_name_H-M   'P 1'
#
loop_
_entity.id
_entity.type
_entity.pdbx_description
1 polymer ?
#
loop_
_entity_poly.entity_id
_entity_poly.type
_entity_poly.pdbx_seq_one_letter_code
_entity_poly.pdbx_strand_id
1 'polypeptide(L)'
;MLEFFLARIDAHPDDPPFLHFELVPDRLPERLRDPIARFPRGTLQFEIGIQTFNEDVQALISRRQDNAAAEANLRWLRANTNAHLHVDLIAGLPGEDLASFARGFDRLVRLAPHEIQLGILKRLRGAPIARHTDAYGLRFNPEPPYNVLATDRIDFATMQRAARFARYWDLVANSGRFVRTLPLLLAPERPDVSPFARFLALSDWLFASTGKTHAIANERLYELLHEFLVARLDVPVADATAALAADYLASGARGRLGFVDIEALAGRRRAVARATPPRQSRHLSG
;
A
#
# COMPACT_ATOMS: atom_id res chain seq x y z
N MET A 1 2.77 9.93 27.06
CA MET A 1 3.63 9.94 25.84
C MET A 1 3.02 10.79 24.73
N LEU A 2 1.82 10.49 24.21
CA LEU A 2 1.21 11.29 23.13
C LEU A 2 1.01 12.78 23.50
N GLU A 3 0.50 13.07 24.69
CA GLU A 3 0.34 14.45 25.18
C GLU A 3 1.65 15.24 25.24
N PHE A 4 2.78 14.57 25.55
CA PHE A 4 4.08 15.22 25.55
C PHE A 4 4.47 15.70 24.14
N PHE A 5 4.20 14.89 23.11
CA PHE A 5 4.50 15.27 21.74
C PHE A 5 3.54 16.32 21.20
N LEU A 6 2.26 16.28 21.57
CA LEU A 6 1.31 17.33 21.24
C LEU A 6 1.75 18.67 21.83
N ALA A 7 2.13 18.70 23.12
CA ALA A 7 2.69 19.90 23.75
C ALA A 7 3.97 20.41 23.05
N ARG A 8 4.82 19.50 22.56
CA ARG A 8 6.02 19.87 21.80
C ARG A 8 5.67 20.47 20.43
N ILE A 9 4.68 19.92 19.73
CA ILE A 9 4.19 20.45 18.46
C ILE A 9 3.59 21.85 18.69
N ASP A 10 2.80 22.04 19.75
CA ASP A 10 2.19 23.32 20.09
C ASP A 10 3.25 24.38 20.45
N ALA A 11 4.35 23.98 21.12
CA ALA A 11 5.46 24.86 21.46
C ALA A 11 6.34 25.24 20.26
N HIS A 12 6.39 24.40 19.22
CA HIS A 12 7.25 24.59 18.05
C HIS A 12 6.49 24.29 16.74
N PRO A 13 5.45 25.08 16.40
CA PRO A 13 4.57 24.78 15.27
C PRO A 13 5.25 24.85 13.90
N ASP A 14 6.34 25.61 13.77
CA ASP A 14 7.11 25.74 12.54
C ASP A 14 8.11 24.59 12.30
N ASP A 15 8.37 23.76 13.32
CA ASP A 15 9.26 22.60 13.27
C ASP A 15 8.68 21.40 14.06
N PRO A 16 7.53 20.86 13.63
CA PRO A 16 6.91 19.75 14.35
C PRO A 16 7.70 18.45 14.13
N PRO A 17 7.88 17.61 15.16
CA PRO A 17 8.47 16.28 14.99
C PRO A 17 7.57 15.39 14.11
N PHE A 18 8.20 14.46 13.39
CA PHE A 18 7.51 13.37 12.72
C PHE A 18 7.62 12.09 13.55
N LEU A 19 6.48 11.55 13.99
CA LEU A 19 6.40 10.38 14.86
C LEU A 19 5.96 9.14 14.09
N HIS A 20 6.64 8.04 14.35
CA HIS A 20 6.29 6.73 13.82
C HIS A 20 6.09 5.74 14.99
N PHE A 21 4.90 5.14 15.07
CA PHE A 21 4.57 4.13 16.07
C PHE A 21 4.06 2.85 15.41
N GLU A 22 4.44 1.71 15.97
CA GLU A 22 3.76 0.45 15.69
C GLU A 22 2.47 0.36 16.51
N LEU A 23 1.39 -0.10 15.88
CA LEU A 23 0.11 -0.32 16.52
C LEU A 23 -0.35 -1.76 16.30
N VAL A 24 -0.74 -2.41 17.40
CA VAL A 24 -1.39 -3.73 17.33
C VAL A 24 -2.81 -3.53 16.77
N PRO A 25 -3.18 -4.17 15.64
CA PRO A 25 -4.37 -3.80 14.87
C PRO A 25 -5.68 -3.78 15.67
N ASP A 26 -5.88 -4.75 16.55
CA ASP A 26 -7.10 -4.94 17.33
C ASP A 26 -7.06 -4.26 18.72
N ARG A 27 -5.99 -3.50 19.03
CA ARG A 27 -5.83 -2.83 20.33
C ARG A 27 -5.66 -1.32 20.18
N LEU A 28 -6.80 -0.63 20.07
CA LEU A 28 -6.87 0.83 20.14
C LEU A 28 -7.79 1.28 21.30
N PRO A 29 -7.23 1.43 22.53
CA PRO A 29 -8.00 1.89 23.68
C PRO A 29 -8.64 3.26 23.45
N GLU A 30 -9.88 3.46 23.89
CA GLU A 30 -10.63 4.71 23.71
C GLU A 30 -9.88 5.94 24.25
N ARG A 31 -9.20 5.81 25.40
CA ARG A 31 -8.36 6.87 25.97
C ARG A 31 -7.26 7.41 25.05
N LEU A 32 -6.86 6.66 24.02
CA LEU A 32 -5.86 7.10 23.04
C LEU A 32 -6.49 7.80 21.83
N ARG A 33 -7.81 7.68 21.64
CA ARG A 33 -8.51 8.23 20.47
C ARG A 33 -8.39 9.76 20.42
N ASP A 34 -8.74 10.45 21.50
CA ASP A 34 -8.72 11.92 21.51
C ASP A 34 -7.30 12.50 21.30
N PRO A 35 -6.24 12.00 21.98
CA PRO A 35 -4.89 12.46 21.69
C PRO A 35 -4.45 12.19 20.25
N ILE A 36 -4.78 11.03 19.67
CA ILE A 36 -4.40 10.71 18.28
C ILE A 36 -5.10 11.64 17.29
N ALA A 37 -6.38 11.95 17.49
CA ALA A 37 -7.15 12.84 16.62
C ALA A 37 -6.59 14.27 16.57
N ARG A 38 -5.93 14.72 17.65
CA ARG A 38 -5.31 16.05 17.75
C ARG A 38 -4.01 16.22 16.97
N PHE A 39 -3.35 15.15 16.52
CA PHE A 39 -2.11 15.29 15.76
C PHE A 39 -2.37 16.00 14.42
N PRO A 40 -1.58 17.04 14.07
CA PRO A 40 -1.68 17.70 12.78
C PRO A 40 -1.30 16.77 11.62
N ARG A 41 -1.81 17.08 10.42
CA ARG A 41 -1.46 16.33 9.20
C ARG A 41 0.05 16.30 8.98
N GLY A 42 0.57 15.10 8.72
CA GLY A 42 1.98 14.90 8.39
C GLY A 42 2.94 14.87 9.58
N THR A 43 2.42 14.65 10.80
CA THR A 43 3.22 14.55 12.03
C THR A 43 3.18 13.16 12.69
N LEU A 44 2.24 12.30 12.30
CA LEU A 44 2.02 10.98 12.91
C LEU A 44 1.80 9.91 11.83
N GLN A 45 2.53 8.80 11.95
CA GLN A 45 2.33 7.57 11.20
C GLN A 45 2.16 6.37 12.14
N PHE A 46 1.23 5.49 11.77
CA PHE A 46 1.10 4.16 12.36
C PHE A 46 1.50 3.08 11.36
N GLU A 47 2.34 2.15 11.81
CA GLU A 47 2.58 0.86 11.17
C GLU A 47 1.71 -0.20 11.85
N ILE A 48 0.86 -0.86 11.06
CA ILE A 48 -0.17 -1.78 11.54
C ILE A 48 0.03 -3.12 10.83
N GLY A 49 0.68 -4.06 11.50
CA GLY A 49 0.87 -5.38 10.93
C GLY A 49 -0.44 -6.18 10.97
N ILE A 50 -1.18 -6.31 9.86
CA ILE A 50 -2.30 -7.27 9.77
C ILE A 50 -1.75 -8.66 9.44
N GLN A 51 -0.79 -8.72 8.52
CA GLN A 51 -0.15 -9.91 7.94
C GLN A 51 -1.10 -10.78 7.12
N THR A 52 -2.22 -11.22 7.70
CA THR A 52 -3.30 -11.95 7.01
C THR A 52 -4.63 -11.71 7.74
N PHE A 53 -5.74 -11.80 7.00
CA PHE A 53 -7.11 -11.83 7.55
C PHE A 53 -7.67 -13.27 7.66
N ASN A 54 -6.91 -14.28 7.28
CA ASN A 54 -7.33 -15.67 7.37
C ASN A 54 -7.09 -16.21 8.79
N GLU A 55 -8.17 -16.51 9.51
CA GLU A 55 -8.13 -16.95 10.91
C GLU A 55 -7.42 -18.29 11.09
N ASP A 56 -7.53 -19.21 10.12
CA ASP A 56 -6.80 -20.50 10.16
C ASP A 56 -5.29 -20.27 10.05
N VAL A 57 -4.88 -19.38 9.15
CA VAL A 57 -3.47 -18.99 8.98
C VAL A 57 -2.96 -18.24 10.21
N GLN A 58 -3.77 -17.34 10.78
CA GLN A 58 -3.46 -16.64 12.04
C GLN A 58 -3.20 -17.63 13.19
N ALA A 59 -4.10 -18.60 13.38
CA ALA A 59 -3.95 -19.64 14.39
C ALA A 59 -2.67 -20.45 14.17
N LEU A 60 -2.40 -20.84 12.92
CA LEU A 60 -1.22 -21.63 12.55
C LEU A 60 0.10 -20.92 12.88
N ILE A 61 0.19 -19.62 12.58
CA ILE A 61 1.38 -18.80 12.89
C ILE A 61 1.36 -18.26 14.33
N SER A 62 0.39 -18.68 15.16
CA SER A 62 0.19 -18.20 16.54
C SER A 62 0.00 -16.68 16.66
N ARG A 63 -0.62 -16.07 15.66
CA ARG A 63 -1.02 -14.66 15.67
C ARG A 63 -2.42 -14.54 16.28
N ARG A 64 -2.52 -13.95 17.46
CA ARG A 64 -3.81 -13.60 18.07
C ARG A 64 -4.23 -12.23 17.58
N GLN A 65 -5.28 -12.19 16.76
CA GLN A 65 -5.84 -10.97 16.20
C GLN A 65 -7.36 -11.13 16.08
N ASP A 66 -8.13 -10.13 16.54
CA ASP A 66 -9.54 -10.00 16.20
C ASP A 66 -9.68 -9.16 14.93
N ASN A 67 -10.07 -9.81 13.83
CA ASN A 67 -10.21 -9.14 12.53
C ASN A 67 -11.29 -8.06 12.53
N ALA A 68 -12.42 -8.29 13.20
CA ALA A 68 -13.51 -7.32 13.24
C ALA A 68 -13.08 -6.05 14.00
N ALA A 69 -12.42 -6.23 15.15
CA ALA A 69 -11.86 -5.13 15.92
C ALA A 69 -10.74 -4.39 15.15
N ALA A 70 -9.86 -5.12 14.46
CA ALA A 70 -8.82 -4.52 13.62
C ALA A 70 -9.39 -3.65 12.51
N GLU A 71 -10.39 -4.15 11.79
CA GLU A 71 -11.07 -3.37 10.75
C GLU A 71 -11.81 -2.16 11.33
N ALA A 72 -12.47 -2.30 12.49
CA ALA A 72 -13.13 -1.18 13.16
C ALA A 72 -12.14 -0.08 13.56
N ASN A 73 -10.97 -0.46 14.08
CA ASN A 73 -9.91 0.48 14.43
C ASN A 73 -9.33 1.19 13.20
N LEU A 74 -9.09 0.46 12.10
CA LEU A 74 -8.63 1.04 10.84
C LEU A 74 -9.64 2.06 10.28
N ARG A 75 -10.94 1.72 10.26
CA ARG A 75 -12.00 2.65 9.84
C ARG A 75 -12.03 3.89 10.74
N TRP A 76 -11.95 3.71 12.06
CA TRP A 76 -11.96 4.82 13.00
C TRP A 76 -10.74 5.73 12.80
N LEU A 77 -9.53 5.18 12.72
CA LEU A 77 -8.31 5.93 12.48
C LEU A 77 -8.38 6.72 11.17
N ARG A 78 -8.86 6.08 10.10
CA ARG A 78 -8.98 6.71 8.78
C ARG A 78 -9.96 7.87 8.76
N ALA A 79 -11.08 7.74 9.48
CA ALA A 79 -12.16 8.74 9.47
C ALA A 79 -11.96 9.87 10.50
N ASN A 80 -11.26 9.63 11.62
CA ASN A 80 -11.25 10.55 12.76
C ASN A 80 -9.86 11.14 13.05
N THR A 81 -8.85 10.83 12.23
CA THR A 81 -7.48 11.25 12.52
C THR A 81 -6.75 11.69 11.26
N ASN A 82 -5.65 12.42 11.46
CA ASN A 82 -4.72 12.79 10.40
C ASN A 82 -3.51 11.83 10.29
N ALA A 83 -3.55 10.70 11.02
CA ALA A 83 -2.44 9.76 11.05
C ALA A 83 -2.29 9.08 9.68
N HIS A 84 -1.05 9.01 9.20
CA HIS A 84 -0.72 8.20 8.04
C HIS A 84 -0.77 6.72 8.45
N LEU A 85 -1.49 5.90 7.68
CA LEU A 85 -1.72 4.49 8.01
C LEU A 85 -0.97 3.63 7.02
N HIS A 86 0.04 2.93 7.52
CA HIS A 86 0.82 1.94 6.79
C HIS A 86 0.43 0.57 7.31
N VAL A 87 -0.19 -0.26 6.48
CA VAL A 87 -0.77 -1.54 6.92
C VAL A 87 -0.16 -2.71 6.16
N ASP A 88 0.29 -3.74 6.87
CA ASP A 88 1.07 -4.82 6.26
C ASP A 88 0.26 -6.07 5.96
N LEU A 89 0.52 -6.68 4.80
CA LEU A 89 0.12 -8.03 4.44
C LEU A 89 1.34 -8.85 4.00
N ILE A 90 1.34 -10.15 4.30
CA ILE A 90 2.44 -11.05 3.99
C ILE A 90 1.91 -12.21 3.15
N ALA A 91 2.40 -12.35 1.93
CA ALA A 91 2.14 -13.51 1.09
C ALA A 91 3.12 -14.65 1.40
N GLY A 92 2.65 -15.89 1.22
CA GLY A 92 3.46 -17.10 1.40
C GLY A 92 3.52 -17.57 2.85
N LEU A 93 2.56 -17.17 3.69
CA LEU A 93 2.39 -17.74 5.02
C LEU A 93 2.01 -19.24 4.93
N PRO A 94 2.40 -20.06 5.92
CA PRO A 94 2.02 -21.47 5.97
C PRO A 94 0.50 -21.64 5.86
N GLY A 95 0.05 -22.57 5.01
CA GLY A 95 -1.38 -22.86 4.83
C GLY A 95 -2.17 -21.80 4.04
N GLU A 96 -1.55 -20.70 3.61
CA GLU A 96 -2.22 -19.65 2.85
C GLU A 96 -2.03 -19.83 1.34
N ASP A 97 -3.13 -19.86 0.59
CA ASP A 97 -3.12 -19.82 -0.87
C ASP A 97 -3.26 -18.38 -1.41
N LEU A 98 -3.01 -18.20 -2.71
CA LEU A 98 -3.08 -16.88 -3.34
C LEU A 98 -4.50 -16.29 -3.28
N ALA A 99 -5.54 -17.13 -3.29
CA ALA A 99 -6.93 -16.66 -3.24
C ALA A 99 -7.27 -16.09 -1.85
N SER A 100 -6.76 -16.69 -0.77
CA SER A 100 -6.85 -16.18 0.60
C SER A 100 -6.15 -14.83 0.73
N PHE A 101 -4.91 -14.74 0.24
CA PHE A 101 -4.17 -13.48 0.22
C PHE A 101 -4.92 -12.39 -0.56
N ALA A 102 -5.48 -12.73 -1.73
CA ALA A 102 -6.28 -11.83 -2.56
C ALA A 102 -7.50 -11.28 -1.82
N ARG A 103 -8.24 -12.13 -1.11
CA ARG A 103 -9.38 -11.69 -0.28
C ARG A 103 -8.94 -10.73 0.83
N GLY A 104 -7.81 -11.02 1.48
CA GLY A 104 -7.24 -10.13 2.51
C GLY A 104 -6.82 -8.77 1.94
N PHE A 105 -6.19 -8.77 0.76
CA PHE A 105 -5.83 -7.56 0.04
C PHE A 105 -7.06 -6.73 -0.35
N ASP A 106 -8.09 -7.36 -0.91
CA ASP A 106 -9.33 -6.70 -1.33
C ASP A 106 -10.04 -6.04 -0.15
N ARG A 107 -10.08 -6.70 1.01
CA ARG A 107 -10.59 -6.11 2.25
C ARG A 107 -9.78 -4.87 2.63
N LEU A 108 -8.45 -4.96 2.60
CA LEU A 108 -7.59 -3.86 3.03
C LEU A 108 -7.67 -2.65 2.10
N VAL A 109 -7.73 -2.85 0.78
CA VAL A 109 -7.96 -1.76 -0.18
C VAL A 109 -9.26 -1.02 0.13
N ARG A 110 -10.34 -1.73 0.49
CA ARG A 110 -11.63 -1.12 0.84
C ARG A 110 -11.61 -0.39 2.19
N LEU A 111 -10.71 -0.75 3.10
CA LEU A 111 -10.45 0.02 4.33
C LEU A 111 -9.65 1.30 4.07
N ALA A 112 -9.12 1.46 2.86
CA ALA A 112 -8.43 2.64 2.36
C ALA A 112 -7.34 3.20 3.30
N PRO A 113 -6.39 2.36 3.81
CA PRO A 113 -5.19 2.89 4.43
C PRO A 113 -4.39 3.70 3.40
N HIS A 114 -3.44 4.51 3.87
CA HIS A 114 -2.65 5.35 2.97
C HIS A 114 -1.63 4.52 2.20
N GLU A 115 -1.02 3.53 2.85
CA GLU A 115 -0.10 2.57 2.24
C GLU A 115 -0.42 1.15 2.68
N ILE A 116 -0.27 0.20 1.76
CA ILE A 116 -0.31 -1.23 2.06
C ILE A 116 1.07 -1.81 1.79
N GLN A 117 1.75 -2.29 2.83
CA GLN A 117 3.01 -3.00 2.66
C GLN A 117 2.71 -4.44 2.24
N LEU A 118 3.21 -4.82 1.08
CA LEU A 118 3.13 -6.21 0.64
C LEU A 118 4.50 -6.85 0.83
N GLY A 119 4.58 -7.78 1.77
CA GLY A 119 5.76 -8.59 2.04
C GLY A 119 5.63 -9.99 1.42
N ILE A 120 6.75 -10.55 0.97
CA ILE A 120 6.88 -12.00 0.80
C ILE A 120 7.49 -12.54 2.09
N LEU A 121 6.93 -13.61 2.65
CA LEU A 121 7.41 -14.22 3.89
C LEU A 121 8.93 -14.42 3.84
N LYS A 122 9.65 -13.99 4.88
CA LYS A 122 11.10 -14.19 5.02
C LYS A 122 11.40 -15.10 6.20
N ARG A 123 12.41 -15.95 6.05
CA ARG A 123 12.95 -16.74 7.14
C ARG A 123 13.96 -15.90 7.93
N LEU A 124 13.53 -15.38 9.06
CA LEU A 124 14.40 -14.69 10.02
C LEU A 124 14.92 -15.69 11.06
N ARG A 125 16.17 -15.51 11.51
CA ARG A 125 16.75 -16.35 12.57
C ARG A 125 15.91 -16.18 13.85
N GLY A 126 15.53 -17.30 14.47
CA GLY A 126 14.74 -17.31 15.70
C GLY A 126 13.23 -17.13 15.53
N ALA A 127 12.73 -16.89 14.30
CA ALA A 127 11.29 -16.77 14.07
C ALA A 127 10.60 -18.16 14.18
N PRO A 128 9.45 -18.27 14.86
CA PRO A 128 8.69 -19.52 14.99
C PRO A 128 8.30 -20.16 13.67
N ILE A 129 8.28 -19.37 12.58
CA ILE A 129 7.91 -19.83 11.23
C ILE A 129 8.72 -21.05 10.76
N ALA A 130 9.95 -21.21 11.24
CA ALA A 130 10.83 -22.31 10.88
C ALA A 130 10.22 -23.69 11.19
N ARG A 131 9.36 -23.79 12.23
CA ARG A 131 8.71 -25.05 12.63
C ARG A 131 7.69 -25.57 11.59
N HIS A 132 7.28 -24.72 10.66
CA HIS A 132 6.31 -25.04 9.61
C HIS A 132 6.97 -25.43 8.29
N THR A 133 8.31 -25.42 8.21
CA THR A 133 9.06 -25.58 6.95
C THR A 133 8.69 -26.86 6.21
N ASP A 134 8.80 -28.02 6.87
CA ASP A 134 8.56 -29.30 6.21
C ASP A 134 7.08 -29.57 6.00
N ALA A 135 6.25 -29.31 7.03
CA ALA A 135 4.81 -29.60 7.00
C ALA A 135 4.03 -28.79 5.95
N TYR A 136 4.52 -27.61 5.58
CA TYR A 136 3.88 -26.72 4.60
C TYR A 136 4.76 -26.49 3.36
N GLY A 137 5.79 -27.32 3.18
CA GLY A 137 6.67 -27.28 2.01
C GLY A 137 7.30 -25.90 1.76
N LEU A 138 7.66 -25.15 2.81
CA LEU A 138 8.22 -23.80 2.68
C LEU A 138 9.63 -23.88 2.12
N ARG A 139 9.81 -23.45 0.88
CA ARG A 139 11.11 -23.41 0.21
C ARG A 139 11.64 -21.99 0.26
N PHE A 140 12.71 -21.75 1.00
CA PHE A 140 13.29 -20.42 1.14
C PHE A 140 14.48 -20.20 0.20
N ASN A 141 14.71 -18.94 -0.18
CA ASN A 141 15.94 -18.53 -0.82
C ASN A 141 17.13 -18.83 0.11
N PRO A 142 18.17 -19.53 -0.36
CA PRO A 142 19.37 -19.78 0.45
C PRO A 142 20.15 -18.50 0.75
N GLU A 143 19.97 -17.44 -0.04
CA GLU A 143 20.64 -16.15 0.12
C GLU A 143 19.71 -15.07 0.69
N PRO A 144 20.25 -14.02 1.34
CA PRO A 144 19.47 -12.84 1.71
C PRO A 144 18.66 -12.30 0.52
N PRO A 145 17.40 -11.88 0.72
CA PRO A 145 16.74 -11.64 2.00
C PRO A 145 15.99 -12.85 2.59
N TYR A 146 16.33 -14.08 2.18
CA TYR A 146 15.72 -15.34 2.67
C TYR A 146 14.20 -15.40 2.52
N ASN A 147 13.67 -14.80 1.46
CA ASN A 147 12.24 -14.86 1.16
C ASN A 147 11.82 -16.27 0.74
N VAL A 148 10.56 -16.63 1.00
CA VAL A 148 9.97 -17.86 0.50
C VAL A 148 9.87 -17.78 -1.02
N LEU A 149 10.25 -18.88 -1.66
CA LEU A 149 10.23 -19.09 -3.10
C LEU A 149 9.03 -19.92 -3.52
N ALA A 150 8.54 -20.82 -2.67
CA ALA A 150 7.32 -21.60 -2.86
C ALA A 150 6.84 -22.19 -1.53
N THR A 151 5.56 -22.57 -1.48
CA THR A 151 4.93 -23.36 -0.40
C THR A 151 4.21 -24.56 -1.02
N ASP A 152 3.59 -25.41 -0.20
CA ASP A 152 2.67 -26.46 -0.66
C ASP A 152 1.41 -25.90 -1.38
N ARG A 153 1.04 -24.65 -1.10
CA ARG A 153 -0.14 -23.96 -1.68
C ARG A 153 0.17 -22.94 -2.77
N ILE A 154 1.42 -22.49 -2.88
CA ILE A 154 1.83 -21.49 -3.87
C ILE A 154 3.13 -21.97 -4.51
N ASP A 155 3.06 -22.31 -5.80
CA ASP A 155 4.24 -22.73 -6.54
C ASP A 155 5.23 -21.57 -6.78
N PHE A 156 6.41 -21.91 -7.30
CA PHE A 156 7.47 -20.95 -7.55
C PHE A 156 7.05 -19.84 -8.52
N ALA A 157 6.39 -20.17 -9.62
CA ALA A 157 6.01 -19.20 -10.64
C ALA A 157 4.96 -18.22 -10.10
N THR A 158 3.99 -18.72 -9.35
CA THR A 158 2.97 -17.91 -8.68
C THR A 158 3.58 -17.04 -7.57
N MET A 159 4.53 -17.55 -6.79
CA MET A 159 5.23 -16.75 -5.78
C MET A 159 6.03 -15.60 -6.43
N GLN A 160 6.71 -15.86 -7.55
CA GLN A 160 7.39 -14.80 -8.31
C GLN A 160 6.40 -13.78 -8.88
N ARG A 161 5.21 -14.23 -9.31
CA ARG A 161 4.12 -13.34 -9.73
C ARG A 161 3.64 -12.43 -8.59
N ALA A 162 3.47 -12.98 -7.38
CA ALA A 162 3.14 -12.20 -6.18
C ALA A 162 4.25 -11.22 -5.77
N ALA A 163 5.52 -11.62 -5.92
CA ALA A 163 6.66 -10.72 -5.66
C ALA A 163 6.69 -9.55 -6.65
N ARG A 164 6.38 -9.78 -7.94
CA ARG A 164 6.23 -8.70 -8.93
C ARG A 164 5.05 -7.78 -8.59
N PHE A 165 3.91 -8.36 -8.23
CA PHE A 165 2.73 -7.62 -7.76
C PHE A 165 3.09 -6.65 -6.63
N ALA A 166 3.81 -7.12 -5.60
CA ALA A 166 4.23 -6.28 -4.48
C ALA A 166 5.14 -5.10 -4.91
N ARG A 167 6.05 -5.32 -5.86
CA ARG A 167 6.93 -4.27 -6.39
C ARG A 167 6.17 -3.22 -7.18
N TYR A 168 5.25 -3.64 -8.06
CA TYR A 168 4.43 -2.69 -8.81
C TYR A 168 3.45 -1.95 -7.90
N TRP A 169 2.93 -2.61 -6.86
CA TRP A 169 2.09 -1.97 -5.85
C TRP A 169 2.83 -0.82 -5.15
N ASP A 170 4.10 -1.03 -4.78
CA ASP A 170 4.91 0.05 -4.20
C ASP A 170 5.15 1.20 -5.20
N LEU A 171 5.44 0.85 -6.46
CA LEU A 171 5.75 1.80 -7.54
C LEU A 171 4.53 2.63 -7.96
N VAL A 172 3.32 2.06 -7.91
CA VAL A 172 2.07 2.71 -8.29
C VAL A 172 1.34 3.22 -7.04
N ALA A 173 0.73 2.33 -6.25
CA ALA A 173 -0.16 2.71 -5.16
C ALA A 173 0.58 3.42 -4.01
N ASN A 174 1.60 2.78 -3.40
CA ASN A 174 2.27 3.37 -2.23
C ASN A 174 3.10 4.61 -2.59
N SER A 175 3.41 4.85 -3.87
CA SER A 175 4.15 6.02 -4.31
C SER A 175 3.48 7.36 -3.97
N GLY A 176 2.16 7.34 -3.77
CA GLY A 176 1.29 8.51 -3.58
C GLY A 176 1.12 9.36 -4.83
N ARG A 177 1.67 8.96 -5.99
CA ARG A 177 1.62 9.76 -7.22
C ARG A 177 0.30 9.63 -7.98
N PHE A 178 -0.43 8.54 -7.77
CA PHE A 178 -1.58 8.14 -8.59
C PHE A 178 -2.89 8.17 -7.80
N VAL A 179 -3.08 9.16 -6.92
CA VAL A 179 -4.23 9.18 -5.98
C VAL A 179 -5.57 9.20 -6.72
N ARG A 180 -5.68 9.91 -7.85
CA ARG A 180 -6.93 9.96 -8.66
C ARG A 180 -7.05 8.79 -9.62
N THR A 181 -5.91 8.28 -10.09
CA THR A 181 -5.86 7.17 -11.05
C THR A 181 -6.11 5.81 -10.37
N LEU A 182 -5.68 5.65 -9.11
CA LEU A 182 -5.75 4.36 -8.40
C LEU A 182 -7.19 3.84 -8.23
N PRO A 183 -8.21 4.65 -7.90
CA PRO A 183 -9.61 4.21 -7.89
C PRO A 183 -10.08 3.68 -9.25
N LEU A 184 -9.65 4.27 -10.37
CA LEU A 184 -9.99 3.78 -11.72
C LEU A 184 -9.36 2.41 -11.99
N LEU A 185 -8.13 2.19 -11.50
CA LEU A 185 -7.45 0.90 -11.59
C LEU A 185 -8.11 -0.18 -10.74
N LEU A 186 -8.55 0.15 -9.52
CA LEU A 186 -8.97 -0.83 -8.52
C LEU A 186 -10.49 -1.05 -8.45
N ALA A 187 -11.29 -0.04 -8.79
CA ALA A 187 -12.75 0.02 -8.63
C ALA A 187 -13.24 -0.47 -7.25
N PRO A 188 -12.67 0.04 -6.13
CA PRO A 188 -12.93 -0.48 -4.78
C PRO A 188 -14.38 -0.25 -4.30
N GLU A 189 -15.15 0.60 -4.96
CA GLU A 189 -16.58 0.83 -4.73
C GLU A 189 -17.46 -0.30 -5.24
N ARG A 190 -16.99 -1.10 -6.21
CA ARG A 190 -17.75 -2.21 -6.78
C ARG A 190 -17.54 -3.48 -5.94
N PRO A 191 -18.58 -4.05 -5.29
CA PRO A 191 -18.42 -5.17 -4.37
C PRO A 191 -18.09 -6.49 -5.08
N ASP A 192 -18.51 -6.64 -6.33
CA ASP A 192 -18.32 -7.80 -7.21
C ASP A 192 -16.94 -7.82 -7.88
N VAL A 193 -16.20 -6.71 -7.81
CA VAL A 193 -14.88 -6.56 -8.42
C VAL A 193 -13.79 -6.76 -7.38
N SER A 194 -12.77 -7.53 -7.73
CA SER A 194 -11.57 -7.73 -6.91
C SER A 194 -10.47 -6.71 -7.29
N PRO A 195 -10.13 -5.74 -6.40
CA PRO A 195 -8.94 -4.91 -6.56
C PRO A 195 -7.66 -5.69 -6.82
N PHE A 196 -7.47 -6.82 -6.13
CA PHE A 196 -6.33 -7.71 -6.31
C PHE A 196 -6.27 -8.24 -7.74
N ALA A 197 -7.38 -8.77 -8.27
CA ALA A 197 -7.41 -9.31 -9.62
C ALA A 197 -7.09 -8.24 -10.67
N ARG A 198 -7.65 -7.03 -10.54
CA ARG A 198 -7.38 -5.91 -11.46
C ARG A 198 -5.92 -5.47 -11.39
N PHE A 199 -5.37 -5.32 -10.19
CA PHE A 199 -3.97 -4.91 -10.04
C PHE A 199 -2.98 -6.02 -10.44
N LEU A 200 -3.36 -7.30 -10.28
CA LEU A 200 -2.58 -8.43 -10.75
C LEU A 200 -2.52 -8.47 -12.28
N ALA A 201 -3.64 -8.20 -12.95
CA ALA A 201 -3.67 -8.03 -14.41
C ALA A 201 -2.76 -6.89 -14.88
N LEU A 202 -2.76 -5.75 -14.16
CA LEU A 202 -1.82 -4.65 -14.44
C LEU A 202 -0.37 -5.09 -14.25
N SER A 203 -0.06 -5.76 -13.13
CA SER A 203 1.28 -6.26 -12.81
C SER A 203 1.81 -7.20 -13.90
N ASP A 204 0.99 -8.15 -14.35
CA ASP A 204 1.38 -9.08 -15.41
C ASP A 204 1.56 -8.37 -16.75
N TRP A 205 0.67 -7.43 -17.09
CA TRP A 205 0.75 -6.66 -18.31
C TRP A 205 2.00 -5.76 -18.32
N LEU A 206 2.28 -5.04 -17.24
CA LEU A 206 3.49 -4.21 -17.12
C LEU A 206 4.76 -5.04 -17.30
N PHE A 207 4.80 -6.23 -16.70
CA PHE A 207 5.96 -7.11 -16.84
C PHE A 207 6.10 -7.63 -18.28
N ALA A 208 5.01 -8.04 -18.91
CA ALA A 208 5.01 -8.47 -20.31
C ALA A 208 5.43 -7.35 -21.28
N SER A 209 5.00 -6.11 -21.02
CA SER A 209 5.28 -4.94 -21.86
C SER A 209 6.68 -4.35 -21.67
N THR A 210 7.31 -4.56 -20.51
CA THR A 210 8.58 -3.88 -20.17
C THR A 210 9.74 -4.81 -19.85
N GLY A 211 9.48 -6.06 -19.46
CA GLY A 211 10.47 -6.96 -18.88
C GLY A 211 11.09 -6.47 -17.55
N LYS A 212 10.59 -5.36 -16.98
CA LYS A 212 11.21 -4.66 -15.84
C LYS A 212 10.28 -4.58 -14.66
N THR A 213 10.81 -4.83 -13.47
CA THR A 213 10.09 -4.76 -12.18
C THR A 213 10.48 -3.54 -11.33
N HIS A 214 11.35 -2.68 -11.88
CA HIS A 214 11.87 -1.45 -11.27
C HIS A 214 12.51 -0.59 -12.38
N ALA A 215 12.94 0.62 -12.02
CA ALA A 215 13.64 1.53 -12.94
C ALA A 215 12.86 1.81 -14.25
N ILE A 216 11.54 1.87 -14.16
CA ILE A 216 10.67 2.39 -15.21
C ILE A 216 10.67 3.91 -15.06
N ALA A 217 11.00 4.65 -16.12
CA ALA A 217 10.95 6.11 -16.11
C ALA A 217 9.53 6.59 -15.77
N ASN A 218 9.41 7.69 -15.02
CA ASN A 218 8.11 8.15 -14.52
C ASN A 218 7.15 8.45 -15.68
N GLU A 219 7.57 9.21 -16.69
CA GLU A 219 6.76 9.53 -17.87
C GLU A 219 6.26 8.26 -18.55
N ARG A 220 7.16 7.27 -18.71
CA ARG A 220 6.82 5.99 -19.30
C ARG A 220 5.80 5.22 -18.46
N LEU A 221 5.88 5.30 -17.13
CA LEU A 221 4.90 4.68 -16.24
C LEU A 221 3.51 5.32 -16.42
N TYR A 222 3.42 6.65 -16.53
CA TYR A 222 2.15 7.34 -16.79
C TYR A 222 1.54 6.91 -18.14
N GLU A 223 2.36 6.79 -19.19
CA GLU A 223 1.90 6.28 -20.50
C GLU A 223 1.39 4.84 -20.42
N LEU A 224 2.12 3.96 -19.73
CA LEU A 224 1.73 2.57 -19.55
C LEU A 224 0.42 2.45 -18.77
N LEU A 225 0.23 3.26 -17.73
CA LEU A 225 -1.03 3.29 -16.97
C LEU A 225 -2.19 3.82 -17.82
N HIS A 226 -1.96 4.85 -18.63
CA HIS A 226 -2.96 5.37 -19.58
C HIS A 226 -3.40 4.29 -20.55
N GLU A 227 -2.44 3.63 -21.21
CA GLU A 227 -2.70 2.54 -22.15
C GLU A 227 -3.47 1.40 -21.50
N PHE A 228 -3.08 0.97 -20.29
CA PHE A 228 -3.77 -0.10 -19.58
C PHE A 228 -5.21 0.27 -19.21
N LEU A 229 -5.44 1.48 -18.70
CA LEU A 229 -6.78 1.97 -18.36
C LEU A 229 -7.71 1.96 -19.57
N VAL A 230 -7.24 2.49 -20.70
CA VAL A 230 -8.05 2.61 -21.92
C VAL A 230 -8.23 1.25 -22.60
N ALA A 231 -7.14 0.53 -22.86
CA ALA A 231 -7.17 -0.64 -23.73
C ALA A 231 -7.52 -1.95 -23.02
N ARG A 232 -7.38 -2.02 -21.68
CA ARG A 232 -7.61 -3.25 -20.90
C ARG A 232 -8.72 -3.14 -19.87
N LEU A 233 -9.05 -1.94 -19.43
CA LEU A 233 -10.10 -1.70 -18.45
C LEU A 233 -11.28 -0.91 -19.01
N ASP A 234 -11.25 -0.56 -20.30
CA ASP A 234 -12.28 0.18 -21.03
C ASP A 234 -12.68 1.50 -20.34
N VAL A 235 -11.73 2.12 -19.62
CA VAL A 235 -11.95 3.43 -19.02
C VAL A 235 -12.03 4.47 -20.13
N PRO A 236 -13.04 5.36 -20.15
CA PRO A 236 -13.13 6.41 -21.15
C PRO A 236 -11.83 7.22 -21.24
N VAL A 237 -11.34 7.46 -22.45
CA VAL A 237 -10.07 8.17 -22.69
C VAL A 237 -10.03 9.51 -21.96
N ALA A 238 -11.14 10.25 -21.95
CA ALA A 238 -11.24 11.52 -21.25
C ALA A 238 -10.98 11.38 -19.74
N ASP A 239 -11.56 10.37 -19.10
CA ASP A 239 -11.45 10.14 -17.65
C ASP A 239 -10.03 9.69 -17.28
N ALA A 240 -9.46 8.75 -18.05
CA ALA A 240 -8.09 8.28 -17.85
C ALA A 240 -7.08 9.41 -18.02
N THR A 241 -7.21 10.22 -19.08
CA THR A 241 -6.36 11.37 -19.34
C THR A 241 -6.50 12.42 -18.23
N ALA A 242 -7.72 12.76 -17.82
CA ALA A 242 -7.95 13.76 -16.77
C ALA A 242 -7.34 13.34 -15.42
N ALA A 243 -7.53 12.09 -15.00
CA ALA A 243 -7.00 11.57 -13.75
C ALA A 243 -5.46 11.57 -13.74
N LEU A 244 -4.83 11.03 -14.79
CA LEU A 244 -3.37 10.96 -14.89
C LEU A 244 -2.73 12.34 -15.04
N ALA A 245 -3.34 13.27 -15.79
CA ALA A 245 -2.84 14.63 -15.91
C ALA A 245 -2.87 15.36 -14.55
N ALA A 246 -3.98 15.23 -13.82
CA ALA A 246 -4.13 15.83 -12.49
C ALA A 246 -3.13 15.25 -11.49
N ASP A 247 -2.90 13.93 -11.53
CA ASP A 247 -1.90 13.24 -10.72
C ASP A 247 -0.47 13.68 -11.08
N TYR A 248 -0.14 13.82 -12.36
CA TYR A 248 1.17 14.31 -12.81
C TYR A 248 1.42 15.74 -12.32
N LEU A 249 0.45 16.64 -12.48
CA LEU A 249 0.52 18.02 -12.00
C LEU A 249 0.61 18.12 -10.48
N ALA A 250 -0.03 17.22 -9.74
CA ALA A 250 0.06 17.14 -8.27
C ALA A 250 1.43 16.65 -7.78
N SER A 251 2.11 15.82 -8.56
CA SER A 251 3.43 15.29 -8.20
C SER A 251 4.55 16.34 -8.22
N GLY A 252 4.34 17.48 -8.90
CA GLY A 252 5.35 18.51 -9.13
C GLY A 252 6.41 18.13 -10.18
N ALA A 253 6.22 16.99 -10.88
CA ALA A 253 7.07 16.58 -11.98
C ALA A 253 7.04 17.61 -13.13
N ARG A 254 8.16 17.70 -13.86
CA ARG A 254 8.31 18.52 -15.06
C ARG A 254 8.64 17.60 -16.21
N GLY A 255 7.90 17.68 -17.30
CA GLY A 255 8.05 16.81 -18.44
C GLY A 255 6.81 16.83 -19.32
N ARG A 256 6.80 15.95 -20.32
CA ARG A 256 5.69 15.81 -21.27
C ARG A 256 5.14 14.39 -21.18
N LEU A 257 3.85 14.26 -21.36
CA LEU A 257 3.17 12.97 -21.48
C LEU A 257 2.71 12.80 -22.92
N GLY A 258 2.93 11.65 -23.53
CA GLY A 258 2.57 11.41 -24.93
C GLY A 258 1.07 11.53 -25.24
N PHE A 259 0.21 11.48 -24.23
CA PHE A 259 -1.25 11.49 -24.37
C PHE A 259 -1.92 12.82 -23.96
N VAL A 260 -1.17 13.80 -23.45
CA VAL A 260 -1.73 15.10 -23.02
C VAL A 260 -0.67 16.20 -22.95
N ASP A 261 -1.05 17.41 -23.37
CA ASP A 261 -0.23 18.62 -23.16
C ASP A 261 -0.39 19.13 -21.72
N ILE A 262 0.60 18.83 -20.89
CA ILE A 262 0.66 19.26 -19.49
C ILE A 262 0.93 20.76 -19.35
N GLU A 263 1.65 21.38 -20.30
CA GLU A 263 2.00 22.81 -20.24
C GLU A 263 0.74 23.68 -20.38
N ALA A 264 -0.19 23.27 -21.25
CA ALA A 264 -1.50 23.90 -21.40
C ALA A 264 -2.38 23.81 -20.13
N LEU A 265 -2.13 22.83 -19.25
CA LEU A 265 -2.93 22.57 -18.03
C LEU A 265 -2.29 23.13 -16.75
N ALA A 266 -1.03 23.57 -16.80
CA ALA A 266 -0.27 23.95 -15.62
C ALA A 266 -0.60 25.38 -15.13
N GLY A 267 -1.31 25.49 -14.01
CA GLY A 267 -1.40 26.72 -13.21
C GLY A 267 -0.21 26.90 -12.24
N ARG A 268 0.09 28.13 -11.82
CA ARG A 268 1.18 28.44 -10.87
C ARG A 268 0.91 27.79 -9.50
N ARG A 269 1.78 26.87 -9.04
CA ARG A 269 1.72 26.26 -7.70
C ARG A 269 2.88 26.72 -6.81
N ARG A 270 2.58 26.92 -5.52
CA ARG A 270 3.48 27.41 -4.48
C ARG A 270 3.95 26.23 -3.62
N ALA A 271 5.26 26.12 -3.39
CA ALA A 271 5.84 25.09 -2.53
C ALA A 271 5.63 25.43 -1.05
N VAL A 272 5.32 24.43 -0.22
CA VAL A 272 5.26 24.54 1.24
C VAL A 272 6.35 23.63 1.81
N ALA A 273 7.23 24.18 2.64
CA ALA A 273 8.23 23.42 3.39
C ALA A 273 7.53 22.55 4.44
N ARG A 274 7.93 21.28 4.60
CA ARG A 274 7.32 20.38 5.60
C ARG A 274 8.34 19.39 6.17
N ALA A 275 8.23 19.15 7.47
CA ALA A 275 8.87 18.03 8.19
C ALA A 275 8.37 16.65 7.71
N THR A 276 7.25 16.61 6.97
CA THR A 276 6.62 15.40 6.43
C THR A 276 7.44 14.75 5.32
N PRO A 277 7.64 13.42 5.35
CA PRO A 277 8.34 12.71 4.28
C PRO A 277 7.73 12.92 2.88
N PRO A 278 8.55 13.01 1.80
CA PRO A 278 8.06 13.29 0.45
C PRO A 278 7.02 12.30 -0.11
N ARG A 279 7.01 11.04 0.36
CA ARG A 279 6.02 10.05 -0.06
C ARG A 279 4.66 10.35 0.56
N GLN A 280 4.61 10.61 1.87
CA GLN A 280 3.39 10.96 2.59
C GLN A 280 2.82 12.31 2.14
N SER A 281 3.68 13.29 1.83
CA SER A 281 3.21 14.60 1.37
C SER A 281 2.38 14.52 0.08
N ARG A 282 2.64 13.53 -0.77
CA ARG A 282 1.85 13.26 -1.98
C ARG A 282 0.46 12.72 -1.66
N HIS A 283 0.37 11.79 -0.71
CA HIS A 283 -0.91 11.30 -0.18
C HIS A 283 -1.76 12.40 0.47
N LEU A 284 -1.12 13.46 0.99
CA LEU A 284 -1.83 14.62 1.56
C LEU A 284 -2.31 15.64 0.52
N SER A 285 -1.73 15.63 -0.68
CA SER A 285 -1.95 16.62 -1.75
C SER A 285 -2.94 16.15 -2.84
N GLY A 286 -3.35 14.88 -2.76
CA GLY A 286 -4.33 14.23 -3.63
C GLY A 286 -5.76 14.69 -3.35
#